data_AF-A0A0H5PVL6-F1
#
_entry.id   AF-A0A0H5PVL6-F1
#
_cell.length_a   1.000
_cell.length_b   1.000
_cell.length_c   1.000
_cell.angle_alpha   90.00
_cell.angle_beta   90.00
_cell.angle_gamma   90.00
#
_symmetry.space_group_name_H-M   'P 1'
#
loop_
_entity.id
_entity.type
_entity.pdbx_description
1 polymer ?
#
loop_
_entity_poly.entity_id
_entity_poly.type
_entity_poly.pdbx_seq_one_letter_code
_entity_poly.pdbx_strand_id
1 'polypeptide(L)'
;MADVWRYRVDIAGLVGGPGLSTYHFDPTIGAPTEQDCVDAVELFIQSFDVFTSNSVTFTGADEIEVIDLTSGQQTGSLAVTSFSEAGDDSATMLGPINQVLVRWNTSTYANGRRVLGKTFLPGFCEDSNETGGVVQAAVVTAVQTGAQILADSGTGFGVYSRTNHLIAPADTASVWNQWAILSGRRDG
;
A
#
# COMPACT_ATOMS: atom_id res chain seq x y z
N MET A 1 -17.83 -6.12 18.73
CA MET A 1 -16.35 -6.12 18.85
C MET A 1 -15.86 -5.54 17.53
N ALA A 2 -14.92 -4.60 17.55
CA ALA A 2 -14.45 -3.99 16.31
C ALA A 2 -13.42 -4.94 15.68
N ASP A 3 -13.68 -5.37 14.45
CA ASP A 3 -12.76 -6.18 13.67
C ASP A 3 -11.99 -5.27 12.70
N VAL A 4 -10.79 -5.68 12.31
CA VAL A 4 -10.00 -5.04 11.24
C VAL A 4 -9.86 -6.02 10.10
N TRP A 5 -10.14 -5.56 8.89
CA TRP A 5 -9.91 -6.32 7.68
C TRP A 5 -8.49 -6.10 7.19
N ARG A 6 -7.77 -7.18 6.89
CA ARG A 6 -6.41 -7.14 6.35
C ARG A 6 -6.39 -7.75 4.95
N TYR A 7 -5.96 -6.96 3.99
CA TYR A 7 -5.80 -7.37 2.60
C TYR A 7 -4.32 -7.39 2.20
N ARG A 8 -3.94 -8.39 1.39
CA ARG A 8 -2.55 -8.62 0.98
C ARG A 8 -2.43 -8.51 -0.54
N VAL A 9 -1.34 -7.88 -0.97
CA VAL A 9 -0.92 -7.82 -2.38
C VAL A 9 0.49 -8.36 -2.48
N ASP A 10 0.64 -9.46 -3.20
CA ASP A 10 1.94 -10.05 -3.52
C ASP A 10 2.53 -9.34 -4.75
N ILE A 11 3.84 -9.09 -4.70
CA ILE A 11 4.57 -8.40 -5.78
C ILE A 11 5.61 -9.35 -6.33
N ALA A 12 5.42 -9.80 -7.58
CA ALA A 12 6.36 -10.66 -8.29
C ALA A 12 7.24 -9.87 -9.26
N GLY A 13 8.29 -10.50 -9.80
CA GLY A 13 9.16 -9.89 -10.82
C GLY A 13 10.30 -9.01 -10.31
N LEU A 14 10.34 -8.74 -9.01
CA LEU A 14 11.42 -8.00 -8.37
C LEU A 14 12.71 -8.84 -8.28
N VAL A 15 13.85 -8.21 -8.54
CA VAL A 15 15.16 -8.82 -8.27
C VAL A 15 15.32 -8.97 -6.75
N GLY A 16 15.73 -10.15 -6.28
CA GLY A 16 15.93 -10.43 -4.85
C GLY A 16 14.73 -11.06 -4.12
N GLY A 17 13.63 -11.33 -4.83
CA GLY A 17 12.50 -12.12 -4.33
C GLY A 17 11.18 -11.33 -4.27
N PRO A 18 10.07 -12.01 -3.96
CA PRO A 18 8.75 -11.37 -3.96
C PRO A 18 8.64 -10.29 -2.88
N GLY A 19 7.94 -9.22 -3.22
CA GLY A 19 7.48 -8.18 -2.30
C GLY A 19 6.10 -8.51 -1.74
N LEU A 20 5.74 -7.83 -0.65
CA LEU A 20 4.43 -7.94 -0.02
C LEU A 20 3.99 -6.55 0.45
N SER A 21 2.78 -6.16 0.09
CA SER A 21 2.09 -4.99 0.65
C SER A 21 0.85 -5.46 1.41
N THR A 22 0.59 -4.83 2.56
CA THR A 22 -0.58 -5.13 3.40
C THR A 22 -1.37 -3.86 3.66
N TYR A 23 -2.66 -3.92 3.38
CA TYR A 23 -3.62 -2.83 3.56
C TYR A 23 -4.63 -3.23 4.66
N HIS A 24 -5.07 -2.26 5.45
CA HIS A 24 -6.00 -2.50 6.54
C HIS A 24 -7.21 -1.59 6.42
N PHE A 25 -8.38 -2.13 6.75
CA PHE A 25 -9.67 -1.44 6.64
C PHE A 25 -10.48 -1.62 7.91
N ASP A 26 -11.19 -0.56 8.30
CA ASP A 26 -12.19 -0.58 9.36
C ASP A 26 -13.58 -0.79 8.72
N PRO A 27 -14.16 -1.99 8.81
CA PRO A 27 -15.45 -2.28 8.18
C PRO A 27 -16.62 -1.51 8.81
N THR A 28 -16.41 -0.84 9.93
CA THR A 28 -17.45 -0.02 10.57
C THR A 28 -17.55 1.39 9.98
N ILE A 29 -16.57 1.81 9.19
CA ILE A 29 -16.52 3.13 8.54
C ILE A 29 -16.99 3.00 7.10
N GLY A 30 -18.02 3.75 6.71
CA GLY A 30 -18.55 3.76 5.34
C GLY A 30 -19.36 2.52 4.95
N ALA A 31 -19.34 1.48 5.78
CA ALA A 31 -19.98 0.19 5.54
C ALA A 31 -19.64 -0.42 4.15
N PRO A 32 -18.34 -0.53 3.80
CA PRO A 32 -17.93 -1.14 2.54
C PRO A 32 -18.25 -2.63 2.52
N THR A 33 -18.39 -3.16 1.31
CA THR A 33 -18.25 -4.59 1.07
C THR A 33 -16.77 -4.96 1.03
N GLU A 34 -16.48 -6.25 1.20
CA GLU A 34 -15.12 -6.79 1.13
C GLU A 34 -14.49 -6.53 -0.24
N GLN A 35 -15.29 -6.58 -1.31
CA GLN A 35 -14.82 -6.33 -2.67
C GLN A 35 -14.48 -4.85 -2.89
N ASP A 36 -15.21 -3.90 -2.28
CA ASP A 36 -14.90 -2.47 -2.41
C ASP A 36 -13.47 -2.16 -1.91
N CYS A 37 -13.01 -2.87 -0.87
CA CYS A 37 -11.64 -2.75 -0.35
C CYS A 37 -10.59 -3.24 -1.36
N VAL A 38 -10.89 -4.32 -2.10
CA VAL A 38 -10.01 -4.87 -3.14
C VAL A 38 -9.93 -3.91 -4.32
N ASP A 39 -11.08 -3.48 -4.83
CA ASP A 39 -11.18 -2.59 -5.99
C ASP A 39 -10.49 -1.25 -5.72
N ALA A 40 -10.57 -0.73 -4.49
CA ALA A 40 -9.86 0.50 -4.10
C ALA A 40 -8.33 0.33 -4.10
N VAL A 41 -7.82 -0.85 -3.73
CA VAL A 41 -6.38 -1.15 -3.78
C VAL A 41 -5.90 -1.37 -5.21
N GLU A 42 -6.70 -2.05 -6.04
CA GLU A 42 -6.43 -2.21 -7.47
C GLU A 42 -6.35 -0.84 -8.16
N LEU A 43 -7.32 0.04 -7.93
CA LEU A 43 -7.33 1.39 -8.49
C LEU A 43 -6.13 2.24 -8.04
N PHE A 44 -5.66 2.05 -6.80
CA PHE A 44 -4.41 2.66 -6.34
C PHE A 44 -3.20 2.15 -7.13
N ILE A 45 -3.13 0.86 -7.42
CA ILE A 45 -2.01 0.25 -8.17
C ILE A 45 -2.01 0.71 -9.62
N GLN A 46 -3.18 0.69 -10.28
CA GLN A 46 -3.39 1.21 -11.64
C GLN A 46 -3.02 2.69 -11.77
N SER A 47 -2.96 3.45 -10.66
CA SER A 47 -2.54 4.85 -10.72
C SER A 47 -1.07 5.03 -11.06
N PHE A 48 -0.24 3.99 -10.98
CA PHE A 48 1.21 4.08 -11.20
C PHE A 48 1.80 2.91 -12.01
N ASP A 49 0.97 2.05 -12.58
CA ASP A 49 1.38 0.91 -13.43
C ASP A 49 2.22 1.35 -14.64
N VAL A 50 1.90 2.51 -15.22
CA VAL A 50 2.58 3.11 -16.37
C VAL A 50 4.04 3.49 -16.11
N PHE A 51 4.44 3.56 -14.84
CA PHE A 51 5.83 3.83 -14.41
C PHE A 51 6.53 2.59 -13.83
N THR A 52 5.80 1.48 -13.76
CA THR A 52 6.28 0.22 -13.18
C THR A 52 6.70 -0.71 -14.30
N SER A 53 7.81 -1.42 -14.11
CA SER A 53 8.30 -2.38 -15.10
C SER A 53 7.25 -3.44 -15.43
N ASN A 54 7.08 -3.73 -16.71
CA ASN A 54 6.21 -4.80 -17.21
C ASN A 54 6.64 -6.22 -16.83
N SER A 55 7.82 -6.36 -16.19
CA SER A 55 8.25 -7.60 -15.57
C SER A 55 7.72 -7.75 -14.14
N VAL A 56 7.17 -6.69 -13.54
CA VAL A 56 6.58 -6.68 -12.19
C VAL A 56 5.08 -6.90 -12.28
N THR A 57 4.56 -7.75 -11.40
CA THR A 57 3.13 -8.05 -11.31
C THR A 57 2.67 -7.92 -9.87
N PHE A 58 1.55 -7.22 -9.68
CA PHE A 58 0.83 -7.12 -8.42
C PHE A 58 -0.35 -8.10 -8.45
N THR A 59 -0.42 -8.98 -7.47
CA THR A 59 -1.51 -9.94 -7.35
C THR A 59 -2.19 -9.76 -5.99
N GLY A 60 -3.47 -9.40 -6.03
CA GLY A 60 -4.30 -9.33 -4.85
C GLY A 60 -4.63 -10.73 -4.32
N ALA A 61 -4.73 -10.89 -2.99
CA ALA A 61 -5.20 -12.13 -2.40
C ALA A 61 -6.67 -12.42 -2.77
N ASP A 62 -7.07 -13.68 -2.74
CA ASP A 62 -8.45 -14.16 -2.93
C ASP A 62 -9.27 -14.19 -1.63
N GLU A 63 -8.67 -13.71 -0.54
CA GLU A 63 -9.35 -13.53 0.75
C GLU A 63 -8.89 -12.26 1.49
N ILE A 64 -9.80 -11.68 2.27
CA ILE A 64 -9.53 -10.68 3.30
C ILE A 64 -9.53 -11.37 4.65
N GLU A 65 -8.48 -11.17 5.43
CA GLU A 65 -8.36 -11.75 6.77
C GLU A 65 -9.06 -10.85 7.79
N VAL A 66 -9.87 -11.44 8.67
CA VAL A 66 -10.55 -10.72 9.75
C VAL A 66 -9.70 -10.82 11.02
N ILE A 67 -9.30 -9.68 11.56
CA ILE A 67 -8.48 -9.58 12.77
C ILE A 67 -9.31 -8.97 13.89
N ASP A 68 -9.43 -9.67 15.01
CA ASP A 68 -10.01 -9.06 16.22
C ASP A 68 -9.06 -7.98 16.74
N LEU A 69 -9.55 -6.75 16.81
CA LEU A 69 -8.74 -5.59 17.20
C LEU A 69 -8.20 -5.73 18.63
N THR A 70 -8.95 -6.39 19.51
CA THR A 70 -8.61 -6.54 20.94
C THR A 70 -7.43 -7.48 21.14
N SER A 71 -7.49 -8.67 20.56
CA SER A 71 -6.45 -9.71 20.71
C SER A 71 -5.34 -9.60 19.66
N GLY A 72 -5.61 -8.96 18.52
CA GLY A 72 -4.75 -8.94 17.35
C GLY A 72 -4.61 -10.32 16.68
N GLN A 73 -5.53 -11.25 16.97
CA GLN A 73 -5.57 -12.57 16.34
C GLN A 73 -6.49 -12.56 15.13
N GLN A 74 -6.16 -13.39 14.14
CA GLN A 74 -7.06 -13.65 13.03
C GLN A 74 -8.22 -14.53 13.51
N THR A 75 -9.44 -14.08 13.28
CA THR A 75 -10.69 -14.75 13.70
C THR A 75 -11.46 -15.36 12.54
N GLY A 76 -11.14 -14.97 11.30
CA GLY A 76 -11.76 -15.53 10.09
C GLY A 76 -11.10 -15.03 8.81
N SER A 77 -11.73 -15.37 7.69
CA SER A 77 -11.44 -14.79 6.38
C SER A 77 -12.73 -14.65 5.56
N LEU A 78 -12.71 -13.73 4.61
CA LEU A 78 -13.82 -13.37 3.72
C LEU A 78 -13.33 -13.52 2.28
N ALA A 79 -14.03 -14.33 1.49
CA ALA A 79 -13.64 -14.58 0.10
C ALA A 79 -13.91 -13.35 -0.78
N VAL A 80 -12.98 -13.03 -1.67
CA VAL A 80 -13.05 -11.92 -2.63
C VAL A 80 -12.54 -12.37 -3.99
N THR A 81 -12.84 -11.61 -5.04
CA THR A 81 -12.23 -11.84 -6.35
C THR A 81 -10.86 -11.15 -6.37
N SER A 82 -9.80 -11.91 -6.62
CA SER A 82 -8.46 -11.35 -6.78
C SER A 82 -8.30 -10.58 -8.08
N PHE A 83 -7.38 -9.61 -8.10
CA PHE A 83 -6.91 -8.95 -9.32
C PHE A 83 -5.45 -9.34 -9.61
N SER A 84 -5.03 -9.11 -10.86
CA SER A 84 -3.64 -9.25 -11.29
C SER A 84 -3.31 -8.11 -12.25
N GLU A 85 -2.47 -7.18 -11.81
CA GLU A 85 -2.06 -6.01 -12.58
C GLU A 85 -0.56 -6.07 -12.87
N ALA A 86 -0.17 -5.84 -14.12
CA ALA A 86 1.24 -5.79 -14.51
C ALA A 86 1.65 -4.33 -14.73
N GLY A 87 2.93 -4.01 -14.52
CA GLY A 87 3.45 -2.73 -14.99
C GLY A 87 3.34 -2.61 -16.51
N ASP A 88 3.33 -1.37 -17.03
CA ASP A 88 3.28 -1.11 -18.47
C ASP A 88 4.61 -0.58 -19.02
N ASP A 89 5.54 -0.22 -18.13
CA ASP A 89 6.81 0.38 -18.53
C ASP A 89 7.81 -0.68 -19.03
N SER A 90 8.42 -0.42 -20.18
CA SER A 90 9.39 -1.30 -20.82
C SER A 90 10.85 -0.88 -20.62
N ALA A 91 11.08 0.25 -19.94
CA ALA A 91 12.43 0.69 -19.58
C ALA A 91 13.09 -0.25 -18.57
N THR A 92 14.39 -0.07 -18.36
CA THR A 92 15.15 -0.90 -17.41
C THR A 92 14.62 -0.67 -16.00
N MET A 93 14.20 -1.74 -15.32
CA MET A 93 13.76 -1.67 -13.93
C MET A 93 14.90 -1.21 -13.02
N LEU A 94 14.62 -0.28 -12.11
CA LEU A 94 15.58 0.12 -11.08
C LEU A 94 15.87 -1.02 -10.12
N GLY A 95 17.03 -0.95 -9.48
CA GLY A 95 17.37 -1.86 -8.40
C GLY A 95 16.28 -1.87 -7.31
N PRO A 96 15.95 -3.03 -6.72
CA PRO A 96 14.81 -3.21 -5.79
C PRO A 96 14.91 -2.37 -4.50
N ILE A 97 16.08 -1.78 -4.26
CA ILE A 97 16.36 -0.87 -3.16
C ILE A 97 15.72 0.52 -3.36
N ASN A 98 15.46 0.92 -4.62
CA ASN A 98 14.84 2.20 -4.95
C ASN A 98 13.32 2.05 -4.91
N GLN A 99 12.69 2.62 -3.90
CA GLN A 99 11.25 2.49 -3.68
C GLN A 99 10.60 3.87 -3.52
N VAL A 100 9.41 4.05 -4.12
CA VAL A 100 8.60 5.24 -3.87
C VAL A 100 7.93 5.10 -2.50
N LEU A 101 8.08 6.11 -1.64
CA LEU A 101 7.50 6.11 -0.30
C LEU A 101 6.19 6.90 -0.26
N VAL A 102 5.10 6.21 0.04
CA VAL A 102 3.83 6.80 0.43
C VAL A 102 3.76 6.93 1.95
N ARG A 103 3.39 8.11 2.43
CA ARG A 103 3.16 8.42 3.84
C ARG A 103 1.69 8.67 4.07
N TRP A 104 1.08 7.81 4.88
CA TRP A 104 -0.32 7.88 5.28
C TRP A 104 -0.44 8.70 6.56
N ASN A 105 -1.12 9.84 6.48
CA ASN A 105 -1.33 10.73 7.61
C ASN A 105 -2.72 10.51 8.19
N THR A 106 -2.79 10.42 9.52
CA THR A 106 -4.04 10.31 10.26
C THR A 106 -4.13 11.45 11.27
N SER A 107 -5.33 11.77 11.72
CA SER A 107 -5.64 12.71 12.80
C SER A 107 -5.70 12.02 14.17
N THR A 108 -5.55 10.70 14.20
CA THR A 108 -5.63 9.89 15.42
C THR A 108 -4.30 9.95 16.18
N TYR A 109 -4.39 10.18 17.49
CA TYR A 109 -3.26 10.15 18.41
C TYR A 109 -3.37 8.96 19.36
N ALA A 110 -2.27 8.25 19.55
CA ALA A 110 -2.13 7.17 20.52
C ALA A 110 -0.83 7.35 21.29
N ASN A 111 -0.88 7.23 22.62
CA ASN A 111 0.29 7.42 23.50
C ASN A 111 1.05 8.74 23.23
N GLY A 112 0.31 9.83 22.99
CA GLY A 112 0.87 11.16 22.75
C GLY A 112 1.56 11.34 21.39
N ARG A 113 1.41 10.38 20.45
CA ARG A 113 1.98 10.46 19.10
C ARG A 113 0.88 10.25 18.06
N ARG A 114 1.00 10.95 16.93
CA ARG A 114 0.13 10.76 15.79
C ARG A 114 0.41 9.41 15.14
N VAL A 115 -0.63 8.64 14.84
CA VAL A 115 -0.48 7.35 14.14
C VAL A 115 -0.19 7.65 12.67
N LEU A 116 0.89 7.08 12.14
CA LEU A 116 1.34 7.33 10.77
C LEU A 116 1.67 6.01 10.10
N GLY A 117 1.26 5.87 8.85
CA GLY A 117 1.53 4.71 8.01
C GLY A 117 2.59 5.01 6.97
N LYS A 118 3.24 3.95 6.47
CA LYS A 118 4.15 4.01 5.33
C LYS A 118 3.94 2.82 4.42
N THR A 119 3.92 3.06 3.12
CA THR A 119 3.97 2.02 2.08
C THR A 119 5.16 2.31 1.19
N PHE A 120 5.95 1.29 0.91
CA PHE A 120 7.09 1.38 0.00
C PHE A 120 6.75 0.61 -1.27
N LEU A 121 6.80 1.29 -2.40
CA LEU A 121 6.42 0.76 -3.70
C LEU A 121 7.70 0.49 -4.52
N PRO A 122 8.04 -0.78 -4.82
CA PRO A 122 9.17 -1.14 -5.67
C PRO A 122 8.76 -1.25 -7.15
N GLY A 123 9.74 -1.51 -8.03
CA GLY A 123 9.47 -1.93 -9.42
C GLY A 123 9.48 -0.83 -10.47
N PHE A 124 9.75 0.41 -10.09
CA PHE A 124 9.85 1.55 -11.00
C PHE A 124 11.04 1.44 -11.97
N CYS A 125 10.95 2.09 -13.13
CA CYS A 125 11.97 2.06 -14.18
C CYS A 125 12.94 3.25 -14.15
N GLU A 126 14.02 3.17 -14.93
CA GLU A 126 15.08 4.19 -14.97
C GLU A 126 14.58 5.59 -15.35
N ASP A 127 13.58 5.69 -16.22
CA ASP A 127 12.92 6.93 -16.65
C ASP A 127 12.01 7.56 -15.59
N SER A 128 11.70 6.82 -14.52
CA SER A 128 11.11 7.35 -13.28
C SER A 128 12.10 8.18 -12.47
N ASN A 129 13.37 8.28 -12.89
CA ASN A 129 14.32 9.24 -12.34
C ASN A 129 14.27 10.59 -13.04
N GLU A 130 14.32 11.65 -12.25
CA GLU A 130 14.64 12.98 -12.74
C GLU A 130 16.15 13.26 -12.68
N THR A 131 16.58 14.36 -13.30
CA THR A 131 17.94 14.88 -13.16
C THR A 131 18.29 15.04 -11.68
N GLY A 132 19.40 14.45 -11.26
CA GLY A 132 19.83 14.45 -9.85
C GLY A 132 19.46 13.19 -9.06
N GLY A 133 18.86 12.18 -9.69
CA GLY A 133 18.61 10.87 -9.07
C GLY A 133 17.46 10.89 -8.06
N VAL A 134 16.47 11.73 -8.30
CA VAL A 134 15.25 11.87 -7.48
C VAL A 134 14.06 11.28 -8.23
N VAL A 135 12.95 11.03 -7.52
CA VAL A 135 11.73 10.49 -8.13
C VAL A 135 11.12 11.56 -9.04
N GLN A 136 10.82 11.19 -10.29
CA GLN A 136 10.22 12.09 -11.27
C GLN A 136 8.87 12.65 -10.78
N ALA A 137 8.64 13.94 -11.02
CA ALA A 137 7.42 14.62 -10.57
C ALA A 137 6.10 13.98 -11.07
N ALA A 138 6.11 13.37 -12.26
CA ALA A 138 4.95 12.66 -12.81
C ALA A 138 4.61 11.42 -11.96
N VAL A 139 5.61 10.62 -11.60
CA VAL A 139 5.48 9.47 -10.69
C VAL A 139 4.94 9.92 -9.33
N VAL A 140 5.53 10.97 -8.74
CA VAL A 140 5.09 11.52 -7.45
C VAL A 140 3.61 11.92 -7.51
N THR A 141 3.21 12.61 -8.58
CA THR A 141 1.82 13.05 -8.78
C THR A 141 0.88 11.86 -8.94
N ALA A 142 1.22 10.91 -9.80
CA ALA A 142 0.41 9.74 -10.11
C ALA A 142 0.17 8.87 -8.86
N VAL A 143 1.25 8.54 -8.13
CA VAL A 143 1.17 7.78 -6.87
C VAL A 143 0.40 8.56 -5.80
N GLN A 144 0.62 9.88 -5.69
CA GLN A 144 -0.09 10.69 -4.69
C GLN A 144 -1.59 10.77 -4.97
N THR A 145 -1.98 10.89 -6.24
CA THR A 145 -3.39 10.88 -6.66
C THR A 145 -4.04 9.54 -6.35
N GLY A 146 -3.46 8.41 -6.74
CA GLY A 146 -4.01 7.09 -6.40
C GLY A 146 -4.07 6.85 -4.89
N ALA A 147 -3.04 7.26 -4.16
CA ALA A 147 -3.02 7.14 -2.71
C ALA A 147 -4.13 7.97 -2.05
N GLN A 148 -4.39 9.19 -2.54
CA GLN A 148 -5.48 10.01 -2.05
C GLN A 148 -6.85 9.42 -2.40
N ILE A 149 -7.01 8.84 -3.60
CA ILE A 149 -8.23 8.11 -3.99
C ILE A 149 -8.49 6.94 -3.03
N LEU A 150 -7.46 6.15 -2.66
CA LEU A 150 -7.62 5.07 -1.70
C LEU A 150 -8.03 5.59 -0.31
N ALA A 151 -7.41 6.69 0.16
CA ALA A 151 -7.78 7.32 1.44
C ALA A 151 -9.23 7.84 1.43
N ASP A 152 -9.68 8.44 0.32
CA ASP A 152 -11.02 9.02 0.17
C ASP A 152 -12.08 8.02 -0.31
N SER A 153 -11.72 6.76 -0.51
CA SER A 153 -12.59 5.72 -1.10
C SER A 153 -13.84 5.40 -0.29
N GLY A 154 -13.88 5.81 0.98
CA GLY A 154 -14.96 5.44 1.91
C GLY A 154 -14.90 3.98 2.38
N THR A 155 -13.87 3.22 2.00
CA THR A 155 -13.70 1.80 2.37
C THR A 155 -13.20 1.58 3.82
N GLY A 156 -13.10 2.64 4.61
CA GLY A 156 -12.50 2.55 5.95
C GLY A 156 -10.99 2.29 5.93
N PHE A 157 -10.30 2.55 4.81
CA PHE A 157 -8.85 2.39 4.73
C PHE A 157 -8.12 3.15 5.85
N GLY A 158 -7.19 2.48 6.50
CA GLY A 158 -6.52 3.03 7.68
C GLY A 158 -5.18 2.40 8.04
N VAL A 159 -4.50 3.07 8.96
CA VAL A 159 -3.23 2.63 9.53
C VAL A 159 -3.53 1.80 10.78
N TYR A 160 -3.33 0.49 10.66
CA TYR A 160 -3.45 -0.43 11.79
C TYR A 160 -2.24 -0.35 12.73
N SER A 161 -2.50 -0.20 14.02
CA SER A 161 -1.48 -0.19 15.08
C SER A 161 -1.70 -1.35 16.04
N ARG A 162 -0.98 -2.46 15.79
CA ARG A 162 -1.03 -3.65 16.66
C ARG A 162 -0.69 -3.34 18.12
N THR A 163 0.29 -2.47 18.37
CA THR A 163 0.71 -2.11 19.74
C THR A 163 -0.36 -1.35 20.51
N ASN A 164 -1.18 -0.55 19.83
CA ASN A 164 -2.22 0.27 20.45
C ASN A 164 -3.62 -0.33 20.30
N HIS A 165 -3.75 -1.50 19.65
CA HIS A 165 -5.02 -2.17 19.40
C HIS A 165 -6.05 -1.23 18.76
N LEU A 166 -5.64 -0.49 17.73
CA LEU A 166 -6.52 0.42 17.00
C LEU A 166 -6.21 0.43 15.51
N ILE A 167 -7.19 0.89 14.73
CA ILE A 167 -7.02 1.33 13.36
C ILE A 167 -7.32 2.83 13.30
N ALA A 168 -6.43 3.59 12.66
CA ALA A 168 -6.57 5.03 12.48
C ALA A 168 -6.91 5.34 11.02
N PRO A 169 -8.06 5.97 10.71
CA PRO A 169 -8.41 6.32 9.34
C PRO A 169 -7.30 7.12 8.66
N ALA A 170 -6.98 6.77 7.41
CA ALA A 170 -6.05 7.54 6.61
C ALA A 170 -6.77 8.78 6.07
N ASP A 171 -6.44 9.97 6.57
CA ASP A 171 -7.10 11.22 6.17
C ASP A 171 -6.47 11.82 4.91
N THR A 172 -5.14 11.70 4.78
CA THR A 172 -4.41 12.22 3.62
C THR A 172 -3.19 11.35 3.30
N ALA A 173 -2.81 11.34 2.03
CA ALA A 173 -1.57 10.73 1.57
C ALA A 173 -0.55 11.77 1.11
N SER A 174 0.73 11.47 1.26
CA SER A 174 1.81 12.29 0.68
C SER A 174 2.94 11.40 0.20
N VAL A 175 3.50 11.71 -0.96
CA VAL A 175 4.60 10.94 -1.55
C VAL A 175 5.92 11.65 -1.29
N TRP A 176 6.99 10.90 -0.99
CA TRP A 176 8.33 11.47 -0.88
C TRP A 176 8.97 11.55 -2.27
N ASN A 177 9.54 12.70 -2.61
CA ASN A 177 10.24 12.93 -3.88
C ASN A 177 11.66 12.33 -3.94
N GLN A 178 12.06 11.57 -2.92
CA GLN A 178 13.34 10.88 -2.88
C GLN A 178 13.07 9.38 -2.88
N TRP A 179 13.99 8.62 -3.49
CA TRP A 179 13.97 7.17 -3.35
C TRP A 179 14.14 6.80 -1.88
N ALA A 180 13.26 5.94 -1.40
CA ALA A 180 13.31 5.39 -0.07
C ALA A 180 13.85 3.97 -0.11
N ILE A 181 14.49 3.59 0.98
CA ILE A 181 15.04 2.25 1.18
C ILE A 181 14.34 1.67 2.40
N LEU A 182 13.83 0.45 2.28
CA LEU A 182 13.37 -0.32 3.42
C LEU A 182 14.58 -0.99 4.10
N SER A 183 15.30 -0.21 4.92
CA SER A 183 16.41 -0.74 5.73
C SER A 183 15.87 -1.31 7.06
N GLY A 184 15.63 -2.62 7.10
CA GLY A 184 15.16 -3.27 8.32
C GLY A 184 15.06 -4.81 8.26
N ARG A 185 15.80 -5.48 9.15
CA ARG A 185 15.76 -6.92 9.50
C ARG A 185 16.05 -7.97 8.40
N ARG A 186 16.53 -7.58 7.21
CA ARG A 186 17.06 -8.53 6.19
C ARG A 186 18.59 -8.53 6.04
N ASP A 187 19.29 -7.62 6.73
CA ASP A 187 20.76 -7.48 6.68
C ASP A 187 21.46 -7.96 7.98
N GLY A 188 20.85 -8.90 8.70
CA GLY A 188 21.41 -9.53 9.91
C GLY A 188 21.44 -11.04 9.80
#